data_AF-A0A1S2MDJ3-F1
#
_entry.id   AF-A0A1S2MDJ3-F1
#
_cell.length_a   1.000
_cell.length_b   1.000
_cell.length_c   1.000
_cell.angle_alpha   90.00
_cell.angle_beta   90.00
_cell.angle_gamma   90.00
#
_symmetry.space_group_name_H-M   'P 1'
#
loop_
_entity.id
_entity.type
_entity.pdbx_description
1 polymer ?
#
loop_
_entity_poly.entity_id
_entity_poly.type
_entity_poly.pdbx_seq_one_letter_code
_entity_poly.pdbx_strand_id
1 'polypeptide(L)'
;MGKTIVSNGRVIKGVKSSLNVKGTNKERKIVRNFSQFFGVTFSRIEKFKNTDYTFSFLQPGDEYREKFNMYNEFLLLFSPFQDFDRRILDFVDKTLTDYDNRLDKVCIFLVSKDTNITSKIATLNNENKDSKLIVPFTYEEFGANGITKESVENKLRTYFYSRDLFAIESPIRNDSYFFGRKKIVQEFYSKYTSGEQGGLFGLCPLPFSMAAFIYVLGKYCVGTRGVMYATI
;
A
#
# COMPACT_ATOMS: atom_id res chain seq x y z
N MET A 1 -2.13 -8.27 -29.29
CA MET A 1 -0.94 -7.76 -28.59
C MET A 1 -1.13 -6.28 -28.38
N GLY A 2 -1.30 -5.82 -27.13
CA GLY A 2 -1.42 -4.40 -26.84
C GLY A 2 -0.04 -3.73 -26.94
N LYS A 3 0.02 -2.57 -27.61
CA LYS A 3 1.25 -1.75 -27.68
C LYS A 3 1.64 -1.37 -26.26
N THR A 4 2.91 -1.57 -25.90
CA THR A 4 3.46 -1.07 -24.64
C THR A 4 3.42 0.45 -24.67
N ILE A 5 2.65 1.05 -23.77
CA ILE A 5 2.53 2.51 -23.66
C ILE A 5 3.55 2.97 -22.64
N VAL A 6 4.52 3.71 -23.14
CA VAL A 6 5.56 4.34 -22.32
C VAL A 6 5.27 5.84 -22.30
N SER A 7 5.18 6.44 -21.11
CA SER A 7 5.29 7.90 -20.98
C SER A 7 6.28 8.22 -19.87
N ASN A 8 7.05 9.30 -20.09
CA ASN A 8 8.16 9.72 -19.23
C ASN A 8 9.16 8.60 -18.88
N GLY A 9 9.48 7.73 -19.84
CA GLY A 9 10.44 6.63 -19.67
C GLY A 9 9.94 5.47 -18.79
N ARG A 10 8.68 5.50 -18.35
CA ARG A 10 8.04 4.46 -17.52
C ARG A 10 7.02 3.67 -18.33
N VAL A 11 6.90 2.38 -18.05
CA VAL A 11 5.91 1.53 -18.70
C VAL A 11 4.59 1.74 -17.96
N ILE A 12 3.65 2.43 -18.60
CA ILE A 12 2.34 2.76 -18.01
C ILE A 12 1.37 1.61 -18.23
N LYS A 13 1.45 1.00 -19.42
CA LYS A 13 0.65 -0.16 -19.81
C LYS A 13 1.48 -1.08 -20.68
N GLY A 14 1.29 -2.38 -20.52
CA GLY A 14 1.93 -3.42 -21.30
C GLY A 14 3.11 -4.06 -20.59
N VAL A 15 3.74 -5.01 -21.27
CA VAL A 15 4.92 -5.72 -20.76
C VAL A 15 6.16 -5.02 -21.29
N LYS A 16 7.16 -4.79 -20.43
CA LYS A 16 8.46 -4.26 -20.86
C LYS A 16 9.05 -5.16 -21.95
N SER A 17 9.50 -4.58 -23.07
CA SER A 17 9.85 -5.32 -24.30
C SER A 17 10.91 -6.42 -24.14
N SER A 18 11.77 -6.31 -23.12
CA SER A 18 12.81 -7.31 -22.81
C SER A 18 12.40 -8.34 -21.75
N LEU A 19 11.18 -8.28 -21.23
CA LEU A 19 10.75 -9.07 -20.10
C LEU A 19 10.06 -10.36 -20.54
N ASN A 20 10.62 -11.49 -20.10
CA ASN A 20 9.98 -12.79 -20.23
C ASN A 20 9.15 -13.09 -18.98
N VAL A 21 7.82 -13.04 -19.11
CA VAL A 21 6.90 -13.35 -18.00
C VAL A 21 7.07 -14.82 -17.58
N LYS A 22 7.51 -15.02 -16.34
CA LYS A 22 7.72 -16.35 -15.75
C LYS A 22 6.41 -16.90 -15.19
N GLY A 23 6.38 -18.21 -14.95
CA GLY A 23 5.21 -18.93 -14.43
C GLY A 23 4.50 -19.81 -15.46
N THR A 24 3.41 -20.39 -14.99
CA THR A 24 2.49 -21.30 -15.69
C THR A 24 1.69 -20.56 -16.77
N ASN A 25 1.14 -21.29 -17.74
CA ASN A 25 0.29 -20.71 -18.78
C ASN A 25 -0.89 -19.87 -18.23
N LYS A 26 -1.48 -20.28 -17.08
CA LYS A 26 -2.53 -19.51 -16.41
C LYS A 26 -2.00 -18.20 -15.82
N GLU A 27 -0.90 -18.25 -15.09
CA GLU A 27 -0.25 -17.07 -14.48
C GLU A 27 0.15 -16.06 -15.56
N ARG A 28 0.74 -16.52 -16.67
CA ARG A 28 1.06 -15.67 -17.83
C ARG A 28 -0.16 -14.98 -18.43
N LYS A 29 -1.32 -15.65 -18.48
CA LYS A 29 -2.58 -15.02 -18.93
C LYS A 29 -3.03 -13.94 -17.95
N ILE A 30 -2.94 -14.18 -16.66
CA ILE A 30 -3.29 -13.21 -15.61
C ILE A 30 -2.40 -11.97 -15.70
N VAL A 31 -1.08 -12.16 -15.79
CA VAL A 31 -0.14 -11.04 -15.98
C VAL A 31 -0.45 -10.26 -17.26
N ARG A 32 -0.82 -10.94 -18.36
CA ARG A 32 -1.22 -10.26 -19.61
C ARG A 32 -2.51 -9.45 -19.43
N ASN A 33 -3.49 -9.95 -18.69
CA ASN A 33 -4.69 -9.18 -18.39
C ASN A 33 -4.35 -7.94 -17.56
N PHE A 34 -3.54 -8.09 -16.52
CA PHE A 34 -3.05 -6.94 -15.74
C PHE A 34 -2.22 -5.96 -16.56
N SER A 35 -1.47 -6.44 -17.57
CA SER A 35 -0.69 -5.58 -18.44
C SER A 35 -1.53 -4.62 -19.27
N GLN A 36 -2.84 -4.84 -19.41
CA GLN A 36 -3.74 -3.89 -20.06
C GLN A 36 -3.98 -2.63 -19.21
N PHE A 37 -3.82 -2.75 -17.88
CA PHE A 37 -4.09 -1.69 -16.91
C PHE A 37 -2.81 -1.10 -16.31
N PHE A 38 -1.81 -1.96 -16.07
CA PHE A 38 -0.54 -1.64 -15.41
C PHE A 38 0.65 -1.96 -16.31
N GLY A 39 1.80 -1.35 -16.03
CA GLY A 39 3.06 -1.74 -16.66
C GLY A 39 3.71 -2.91 -15.96
N VAL A 40 4.05 -3.98 -16.68
CA VAL A 40 4.79 -5.12 -16.09
C VAL A 40 6.27 -4.91 -16.34
N THR A 41 7.04 -4.67 -15.27
CA THR A 41 8.46 -4.27 -15.36
C THR A 41 9.41 -5.38 -14.96
N PHE A 42 8.96 -6.30 -14.10
CA PHE A 42 9.76 -7.40 -13.57
C PHE A 42 8.92 -8.66 -13.38
N SER A 43 9.54 -9.82 -13.52
CA SER A 43 8.92 -11.13 -13.32
C SER A 43 10.00 -12.15 -12.99
N ARG A 44 9.82 -12.90 -11.90
CA ARG A 44 10.79 -13.89 -11.44
C ARG A 44 10.08 -15.06 -10.75
N ILE A 45 10.74 -16.21 -10.77
CA ILE A 45 10.41 -17.35 -9.91
C ILE A 45 11.53 -17.46 -8.90
N GLU A 46 11.18 -17.52 -7.63
CA GLU A 46 12.14 -17.66 -6.55
C GLU A 46 11.74 -18.79 -5.61
N LYS A 47 12.71 -19.61 -5.23
CA LYS A 47 12.50 -20.70 -4.29
C LYS A 47 12.66 -20.20 -2.86
N PHE A 48 11.63 -20.38 -2.04
CA PHE A 48 11.64 -20.03 -0.63
C PHE A 48 11.08 -21.18 0.22
N LYS A 49 11.80 -21.56 1.29
CA LYS A 49 11.43 -22.67 2.20
C LYS A 49 10.92 -23.93 1.45
N ASN A 50 11.64 -24.30 0.39
CA ASN A 50 11.35 -25.44 -0.49
C ASN A 50 10.12 -25.34 -1.41
N THR A 51 9.52 -24.15 -1.56
CA THR A 51 8.43 -23.90 -2.50
C THR A 51 8.84 -22.84 -3.52
N ASP A 52 8.48 -23.02 -4.79
CA ASP A 52 8.72 -22.05 -5.84
C ASP A 52 7.59 -21.03 -5.90
N TYR A 53 7.91 -19.76 -5.70
CA TYR A 53 6.99 -18.63 -5.77
C TYR A 53 7.20 -17.84 -7.05
N THR A 54 6.12 -17.67 -7.82
CA THR A 54 6.12 -16.78 -8.99
C THR A 54 5.63 -15.41 -8.57
N PHE A 55 6.39 -14.36 -8.88
CA PHE A 55 5.97 -12.99 -8.65
C PHE A 55 6.35 -12.07 -9.79
N SER A 56 5.68 -10.93 -9.88
CA SER A 56 5.91 -9.89 -10.88
C SER A 56 5.69 -8.51 -10.28
N PHE A 57 6.29 -7.49 -10.85
CA PHE A 57 6.11 -6.10 -10.39
C PHE A 57 5.22 -5.36 -11.38
N LEU A 58 4.26 -4.63 -10.81
CA LEU A 58 3.29 -3.83 -11.54
C LEU A 58 3.56 -2.36 -11.26
N GLN A 59 3.75 -1.60 -12.33
CA GLN A 59 3.90 -0.16 -12.30
C GLN A 59 2.53 0.49 -12.53
N PRO A 60 2.03 1.32 -11.57
CA PRO A 60 0.79 2.05 -11.74
C PRO A 60 0.94 3.12 -12.83
N GLY A 61 -0.08 3.23 -13.68
CA GLY A 61 -0.21 4.36 -14.61
C GLY A 61 -0.66 5.65 -13.91
N ASP A 62 -0.57 6.79 -14.60
CA ASP A 62 -0.83 8.12 -14.01
C ASP A 62 -2.20 8.24 -13.34
N GLU A 63 -3.23 7.66 -13.96
CA GLU A 63 -4.59 7.65 -13.40
C GLU A 63 -4.68 6.97 -12.02
N TYR A 64 -3.91 5.90 -11.80
CA TYR A 64 -3.87 5.19 -10.51
C TYR A 64 -2.99 5.92 -9.48
N ARG A 65 -1.98 6.67 -9.94
CA ARG A 65 -1.15 7.53 -9.07
C ARG A 65 -2.02 8.60 -8.42
N GLU A 66 -2.87 9.26 -9.21
CA GLU A 66 -3.75 10.34 -8.72
C GLU A 66 -4.90 9.81 -7.86
N LYS A 67 -5.55 8.71 -8.27
CA LYS A 67 -6.71 8.15 -7.54
C LYS A 67 -6.34 7.47 -6.22
N PHE A 68 -5.23 6.75 -6.16
CA PHE A 68 -4.87 5.88 -5.04
C PHE A 68 -3.53 6.24 -4.38
N ASN A 69 -2.89 7.34 -4.78
CA ASN A 69 -1.60 7.79 -4.27
C ASN A 69 -0.49 6.72 -4.43
N MET A 70 -0.59 5.86 -5.44
CA MET A 70 0.35 4.77 -5.74
C MET A 70 1.47 5.27 -6.64
N TYR A 71 2.64 5.60 -6.09
CA TYR A 71 3.75 6.13 -6.89
C TYR A 71 4.80 5.08 -7.28
N ASN A 72 4.98 4.07 -6.43
CA ASN A 72 5.96 3.00 -6.57
C ASN A 72 5.37 1.77 -7.25
N GLU A 73 6.24 0.85 -7.67
CA GLU A 73 5.82 -0.43 -8.22
C GLU A 73 5.23 -1.29 -7.09
N PHE A 74 4.21 -2.09 -7.33
CA PHE A 74 3.65 -2.99 -6.31
C PHE A 74 3.83 -4.45 -6.68
N LEU A 75 3.85 -5.30 -5.66
CA LEU A 75 4.11 -6.72 -5.79
C LEU A 75 2.85 -7.46 -6.26
N LEU A 76 2.94 -8.19 -7.36
CA LEU A 76 1.98 -9.21 -7.78
C LEU A 76 2.54 -10.59 -7.46
N LEU A 77 1.94 -11.27 -6.49
CA LEU A 77 2.36 -12.60 -6.05
C LEU A 77 1.33 -13.65 -6.43
N PHE A 78 1.81 -14.78 -6.96
CA PHE A 78 0.98 -15.96 -7.21
C PHE A 78 1.17 -16.97 -6.09
N SER A 79 0.06 -17.39 -5.47
CA SER A 79 0.07 -18.49 -4.51
C SER A 79 0.26 -19.83 -5.24
N PRO A 80 1.27 -20.63 -4.87
CA PRO A 80 1.45 -21.97 -5.43
C PRO A 80 0.43 -22.98 -4.87
N PHE A 81 -0.12 -22.72 -3.68
CA PHE A 81 -1.00 -23.61 -2.93
C PHE A 81 -2.46 -23.56 -3.41
N GLN A 82 -3.22 -24.64 -3.16
CA GLN A 82 -4.67 -24.66 -3.41
C GLN A 82 -5.41 -23.82 -2.36
N ASP A 83 -5.06 -23.99 -1.09
CA ASP A 83 -5.55 -23.19 0.03
C ASP A 83 -4.57 -22.10 0.42
N PHE A 84 -5.09 -20.96 0.86
CA PHE A 84 -4.27 -19.89 1.41
C PHE A 84 -3.55 -20.31 2.70
N ASP A 85 -2.25 -20.05 2.75
CA ASP A 85 -1.37 -20.35 3.87
C ASP A 85 -0.59 -19.11 4.31
N ARG A 86 -0.44 -18.90 5.62
CA ARG A 86 0.26 -17.74 6.21
C ARG A 86 1.75 -17.70 5.81
N ARG A 87 2.36 -18.81 5.40
CA ARG A 87 3.74 -18.87 4.85
C ARG A 87 3.96 -17.97 3.65
N ILE A 88 2.90 -17.65 2.90
CA ILE A 88 2.96 -16.71 1.77
C ILE A 88 3.30 -15.30 2.28
N LEU A 89 2.81 -14.93 3.47
CA LEU A 89 3.06 -13.62 4.07
C LEU A 89 4.54 -13.46 4.45
N ASP A 90 5.18 -14.51 4.98
CA ASP A 90 6.64 -14.51 5.20
C ASP A 90 7.42 -14.21 3.91
N PHE A 91 6.98 -14.78 2.78
CA PHE A 91 7.61 -14.55 1.49
C PHE A 91 7.37 -13.11 0.98
N VAL A 92 6.18 -12.56 1.22
CA VAL A 92 5.88 -11.15 0.94
C VAL A 92 6.79 -10.23 1.74
N ASP A 93 6.96 -10.48 3.04
CA ASP A 93 7.85 -9.71 3.92
C ASP A 93 9.31 -9.74 3.45
N LYS A 94 9.82 -10.93 3.12
CA LYS A 94 11.15 -11.09 2.54
C LYS A 94 11.29 -10.31 1.24
N THR A 95 10.36 -10.48 0.30
CA THR A 95 10.43 -9.83 -1.02
C THR A 95 10.37 -8.31 -0.90
N LEU A 96 9.54 -7.77 -0.01
CA LEU A 96 9.46 -6.33 0.22
C LEU A 96 10.75 -5.77 0.84
N THR A 97 11.42 -6.56 1.69
CA THR A 97 12.72 -6.18 2.27
C THR A 97 13.82 -6.21 1.21
N ASP A 98 13.86 -7.25 0.36
CA ASP A 98 14.84 -7.40 -0.71
C ASP A 98 14.74 -6.28 -1.77
N TYR A 99 13.52 -5.75 -1.99
CA TYR A 99 13.23 -4.71 -2.98
C TYR A 99 12.67 -3.42 -2.34
N ASP A 100 13.16 -3.06 -1.15
CA ASP A 100 12.67 -1.94 -0.33
C ASP A 100 12.59 -0.60 -1.08
N ASN A 101 13.59 -0.31 -1.90
CA ASN A 101 13.69 0.95 -2.67
C ASN A 101 12.84 0.97 -3.95
N ARG A 102 12.27 -0.17 -4.36
CA ARG A 102 11.52 -0.30 -5.62
C ARG A 102 10.04 -0.57 -5.41
N LEU A 103 9.71 -1.38 -4.40
CA LEU A 103 8.35 -1.80 -4.12
C LEU A 103 7.63 -0.89 -3.14
N ASP A 104 6.34 -0.75 -3.35
CA ASP A 104 5.40 -0.18 -2.40
C ASP A 104 5.19 -1.18 -1.24
N LYS A 105 5.43 -0.70 -0.01
CA LYS A 105 5.27 -1.53 1.20
C LYS A 105 3.83 -1.63 1.66
N VAL A 106 2.95 -0.79 1.12
CA VAL A 106 1.56 -0.67 1.52
C VAL A 106 0.70 -1.62 0.70
N CYS A 107 0.85 -1.67 -0.63
CA CYS A 107 -0.04 -2.43 -1.51
C CYS A 107 0.61 -3.70 -2.10
N ILE A 108 -0.04 -4.85 -1.91
CA ILE A 108 0.34 -6.13 -2.52
C ILE A 108 -0.87 -6.76 -3.19
N PHE A 109 -0.70 -7.25 -4.41
CA PHE A 109 -1.70 -8.08 -5.09
C PHE A 109 -1.37 -9.54 -4.88
N LEU A 110 -2.32 -10.29 -4.33
CA LEU A 110 -2.17 -11.72 -4.11
C LEU A 110 -3.17 -12.47 -4.99
N VAL A 111 -2.66 -13.31 -5.88
CA VAL A 111 -3.48 -14.17 -6.74
C VAL A 111 -3.45 -15.60 -6.20
N SER A 112 -4.59 -16.10 -5.72
CA SER A 112 -4.70 -17.46 -5.16
C SER A 112 -5.72 -18.31 -5.90
N LYS A 113 -5.51 -19.64 -5.91
CA LYS A 113 -6.48 -20.61 -6.46
C LYS A 113 -7.67 -20.83 -5.52
N ASP A 114 -7.51 -20.44 -4.26
CA ASP A 114 -8.52 -20.53 -3.21
C ASP A 114 -9.70 -19.58 -3.49
N THR A 115 -10.92 -20.12 -3.52
CA THR A 115 -12.15 -19.34 -3.74
C THR A 115 -12.53 -18.47 -2.54
N ASN A 116 -12.06 -18.83 -1.33
CA ASN A 116 -12.35 -18.14 -0.08
C ASN A 116 -11.21 -17.19 0.35
N ILE A 117 -10.26 -16.89 -0.53
CA ILE A 117 -9.13 -15.98 -0.24
C ILE A 117 -9.60 -14.61 0.26
N THR A 118 -10.69 -14.08 -0.30
CA THR A 118 -11.25 -12.77 0.06
C THR A 118 -11.63 -12.73 1.54
N SER A 119 -12.32 -13.75 2.03
CA SER A 119 -12.74 -13.87 3.43
C SER A 119 -11.54 -14.08 4.35
N LYS A 120 -10.58 -14.95 3.96
CA LYS A 120 -9.37 -15.21 4.76
C LYS A 120 -8.52 -13.95 4.93
N ILE A 121 -8.33 -13.16 3.85
CA ILE A 121 -7.61 -11.88 3.92
C ILE A 121 -8.40 -10.83 4.71
N ALA A 122 -9.73 -10.79 4.58
CA ALA A 122 -10.56 -9.89 5.38
C ALA A 122 -10.42 -10.18 6.89
N THR A 123 -10.44 -11.47 7.28
CA THR A 123 -10.18 -11.87 8.67
C THR A 123 -8.78 -11.46 9.12
N LEU A 124 -7.74 -11.73 8.31
CA LEU A 124 -6.37 -11.33 8.64
C LEU A 124 -6.19 -9.81 8.80
N ASN A 125 -6.86 -9.02 7.95
CA ASN A 125 -6.80 -7.55 8.01
C ASN A 125 -7.54 -7.02 9.25
N ASN A 126 -8.59 -7.71 9.73
CA ASN A 126 -9.25 -7.39 11.00
C ASN A 126 -8.38 -7.77 12.21
N GLU A 127 -7.68 -8.91 12.16
CA GLU A 127 -6.78 -9.35 13.23
C GLU A 127 -5.55 -8.44 13.38
N ASN A 128 -5.06 -7.84 12.28
CA ASN A 128 -3.85 -7.03 12.28
C ASN A 128 -4.07 -5.69 11.53
N LYS A 129 -4.59 -4.69 12.24
CA LYS A 129 -4.87 -3.34 11.68
C LYS A 129 -3.64 -2.62 11.10
N ASP A 130 -2.43 -2.97 11.55
CA ASP A 130 -1.15 -2.41 11.07
C ASP A 130 -0.56 -3.17 9.86
N SER A 131 -1.23 -4.22 9.38
CA SER A 131 -0.69 -5.06 8.29
C SER A 131 -0.59 -4.30 6.97
N LYS A 132 0.01 -4.91 5.96
CA LYS A 132 0.06 -4.37 4.60
C LYS A 132 -1.31 -4.56 3.94
N LEU A 133 -1.67 -3.70 2.98
CA LEU A 133 -2.89 -3.80 2.19
C LEU A 133 -2.70 -4.90 1.13
N ILE A 134 -3.29 -6.06 1.41
CA ILE A 134 -3.28 -7.21 0.50
C ILE A 134 -4.60 -7.21 -0.26
N VAL A 135 -4.53 -7.07 -1.58
CA VAL A 135 -5.68 -7.18 -2.48
C VAL A 135 -5.74 -8.60 -3.03
N PRO A 136 -6.69 -9.43 -2.57
CA PRO A 136 -6.83 -10.79 -3.04
C PRO A 136 -7.58 -10.87 -4.36
N PHE A 137 -7.06 -11.69 -5.26
CA PHE A 137 -7.69 -12.08 -6.51
C PHE A 137 -7.70 -13.60 -6.63
N THR A 138 -8.77 -14.14 -7.21
CA THR A 138 -8.87 -15.58 -7.52
C THR A 138 -8.52 -15.84 -8.98
N TYR A 139 -8.11 -17.07 -9.32
CA TYR A 139 -7.88 -17.44 -10.72
C TYR A 139 -9.17 -17.39 -11.56
N GLU A 140 -10.32 -17.62 -10.93
CA GLU A 140 -11.62 -17.64 -11.59
C GLU A 140 -12.03 -16.26 -12.12
N GLU A 141 -11.62 -15.19 -11.44
CA GLU A 141 -11.87 -13.81 -11.88
C GLU A 141 -11.15 -13.43 -13.17
N PHE A 142 -10.09 -14.17 -13.54
CA PHE A 142 -9.37 -13.98 -14.81
C PHE A 142 -9.79 -14.99 -15.88
N GLY A 143 -10.97 -15.61 -15.73
CA GLY A 143 -11.57 -16.55 -16.65
C GLY A 143 -11.97 -15.94 -18.01
N ALA A 144 -13.09 -16.40 -18.57
CA ALA A 144 -13.43 -16.28 -20.00
C ALA A 144 -13.40 -14.84 -20.57
N ASN A 145 -13.76 -13.82 -19.78
CA ASN A 145 -13.82 -12.43 -20.25
C ASN A 145 -12.66 -11.55 -19.76
N GLY A 146 -11.73 -12.10 -18.97
CA GLY A 146 -10.73 -11.30 -18.26
C GLY A 146 -11.36 -10.34 -17.24
N ILE A 147 -10.51 -9.59 -16.53
CA ILE A 147 -10.99 -8.61 -15.55
C ILE A 147 -11.17 -7.24 -16.22
N THR A 148 -12.30 -6.59 -15.97
CA THR A 148 -12.54 -5.21 -16.44
C THR A 148 -11.82 -4.21 -15.53
N LYS A 149 -11.39 -3.07 -16.10
CA LYS A 149 -10.78 -1.95 -15.37
C LYS A 149 -11.60 -1.56 -14.12
N GLU A 150 -12.91 -1.45 -14.28
CA GLU A 150 -13.85 -1.08 -13.20
C GLU A 150 -13.85 -2.08 -12.04
N SER A 151 -13.72 -3.38 -12.33
CA SER A 151 -13.67 -4.40 -11.28
C SER A 151 -12.38 -4.30 -10.45
N VAL A 152 -11.25 -4.04 -11.11
CA VAL A 152 -9.97 -3.76 -10.43
C VAL A 152 -10.08 -2.49 -9.59
N GLU A 153 -10.62 -1.41 -10.14
CA GLU A 153 -10.80 -0.15 -9.42
C GLU A 153 -11.75 -0.28 -8.23
N ASN A 154 -12.85 -1.02 -8.36
CA ASN A 154 -13.79 -1.26 -7.28
C ASN A 154 -13.15 -2.08 -6.15
N LYS A 155 -12.38 -3.12 -6.48
CA LYS A 155 -11.61 -3.85 -5.46
C LYS A 155 -10.60 -2.95 -4.77
N LEU A 156 -9.80 -2.21 -5.54
CA LEU A 156 -8.85 -1.25 -4.98
C LEU A 156 -9.55 -0.26 -4.05
N ARG A 157 -10.69 0.30 -4.47
CA ARG A 157 -11.51 1.20 -3.64
C ARG A 157 -11.93 0.51 -2.35
N THR A 158 -12.49 -0.69 -2.41
CA THR A 158 -12.91 -1.41 -1.20
C THR A 158 -11.74 -1.63 -0.24
N TYR A 159 -10.57 -2.07 -0.72
CA TYR A 159 -9.43 -2.34 0.17
C TYR A 159 -8.70 -1.08 0.66
N PHE A 160 -8.61 -0.02 -0.16
CA PHE A 160 -7.97 1.25 0.21
C PHE A 160 -8.84 2.08 1.15
N TYR A 161 -10.15 2.20 0.88
CA TYR A 161 -11.05 3.01 1.71
C TYR A 161 -11.65 2.23 2.88
N SER A 162 -11.64 0.89 2.87
CA SER A 162 -11.94 0.10 4.08
C SER A 162 -10.85 0.26 5.15
N ARG A 163 -9.66 0.76 4.78
CA ARG A 163 -8.77 1.34 5.78
C ARG A 163 -9.31 2.71 6.13
N ASP A 164 -9.93 2.75 7.29
CA ASP A 164 -10.15 4.01 7.97
C ASP A 164 -8.76 4.62 8.27
N LEU A 165 -8.34 5.56 7.42
CA LEU A 165 -7.13 6.36 7.58
C LEU A 165 -7.17 7.19 8.88
N PHE A 166 -8.32 7.27 9.55
CA PHE A 166 -8.50 7.89 10.85
C PHE A 166 -8.49 6.86 12.00
N ALA A 167 -8.62 5.55 11.73
CA ALA A 167 -8.54 4.50 12.77
C ALA A 167 -7.09 4.06 13.08
N ILE A 168 -6.09 4.56 12.34
CA ILE A 168 -4.68 4.47 12.72
C ILE A 168 -4.39 5.58 13.73
N GLU A 169 -5.03 5.52 14.89
CA GLU A 169 -4.77 6.36 16.06
C GLU A 169 -3.52 5.90 16.83
N SER A 170 -2.55 5.24 16.19
CA SER A 170 -1.23 5.11 16.82
C SER A 170 -0.41 6.35 16.47
N PRO A 171 -0.16 7.25 17.44
CA PRO A 171 0.72 8.38 17.20
C PRO A 171 2.07 7.85 16.71
N ILE A 172 2.63 8.51 15.70
CA ILE A 172 3.97 8.22 15.17
C ILE A 172 4.94 8.16 16.36
N ARG A 173 5.36 6.95 16.75
CA ARG A 173 6.19 6.75 17.94
C ARG A 173 7.66 7.12 17.74
N ASN A 174 8.07 7.38 16.50
CA ASN A 174 9.47 7.66 16.15
C ASN A 174 9.73 9.17 16.01
N ASP A 175 10.53 9.71 16.95
CA ASP A 175 10.99 11.10 16.99
C ASP A 175 11.78 11.54 15.73
N SER A 176 12.28 10.59 14.93
CA SER A 176 13.05 10.87 13.71
C SER A 176 12.27 11.62 12.63
N TYR A 177 10.93 11.57 12.64
CA TYR A 177 10.09 12.32 11.71
C TYR A 177 9.89 13.81 12.12
N PHE A 178 10.38 14.21 13.30
CA PHE A 178 10.25 15.57 13.85
C PHE A 178 11.49 16.46 13.69
N PHE A 179 12.42 16.09 12.82
CA PHE A 179 13.60 16.92 12.55
C PHE A 179 13.20 18.19 11.79
N GLY A 180 13.40 19.37 12.41
CA GLY A 180 13.19 20.68 11.79
C GLY A 180 11.95 21.47 12.25
N ARG A 181 10.97 20.84 12.91
CA ARG A 181 9.73 21.52 13.38
C ARG A 181 9.75 21.93 14.85
N LYS A 182 10.89 21.76 15.55
CA LYS A 182 11.06 22.09 16.97
C LYS A 182 10.72 23.55 17.31
N LYS A 183 10.98 24.47 16.38
CA LYS A 183 10.71 25.91 16.57
C LYS A 183 9.20 26.21 16.66
N ILE A 184 8.39 25.51 15.86
CA ILE A 184 6.92 25.65 15.86
C ILE A 184 6.35 25.05 17.16
N VAL A 185 6.86 23.88 17.58
CA VAL A 185 6.47 23.27 18.87
C VAL A 185 6.77 24.22 20.03
N GLN A 186 7.94 24.86 20.05
CA GLN A 186 8.32 25.83 21.08
C GLN A 186 7.42 27.08 21.08
N GLU A 187 7.06 27.61 19.91
CA GLU A 187 6.14 28.76 19.82
C GLU A 187 4.74 28.43 20.36
N PHE A 188 4.22 27.24 20.03
CA PHE A 188 2.93 26.77 20.58
C PHE A 188 3.01 26.47 22.08
N TYR A 189 4.14 25.97 22.56
CA TYR A 189 4.37 25.80 24.00
C TYR A 189 4.40 27.14 24.73
N SER A 190 5.09 28.15 24.20
CA SER A 190 5.09 29.49 24.78
C SER A 190 3.70 30.11 24.81
N LYS A 191 2.91 29.99 23.73
CA LYS A 191 1.51 30.43 23.69
C LYS A 191 0.65 29.71 24.73
N TYR A 192 0.85 28.40 24.90
CA TYR A 192 0.17 27.59 25.91
C TYR A 192 0.50 28.04 27.34
N THR A 193 1.78 28.28 27.65
CA THR A 193 2.20 28.78 28.98
C THR A 193 1.67 30.19 29.26
N SER A 194 1.58 31.04 28.24
CA SER A 194 1.04 32.40 28.34
C SER A 194 -0.50 32.44 28.39
N GLY A 195 -1.19 31.31 28.21
CA GLY A 195 -2.66 31.26 28.18
C GLY A 195 -3.29 31.85 26.91
N GLU A 196 -2.49 32.05 25.85
CA GLU A 196 -2.95 32.58 24.57
C GLU A 196 -3.59 31.49 23.71
N GLN A 197 -4.65 31.84 22.98
CA GLN A 197 -5.31 30.93 22.05
C GLN A 197 -4.48 30.79 20.77
N GLY A 198 -4.19 29.56 20.35
CA GLY A 198 -3.45 29.27 19.13
C GLY A 198 -4.12 28.17 18.32
N GLY A 199 -4.41 28.45 17.05
CA GLY A 199 -4.94 27.46 16.10
C GLY A 199 -3.81 26.91 15.23
N LEU A 200 -3.75 25.59 15.11
CA LEU A 200 -2.84 24.93 14.17
C LEU A 200 -3.66 24.39 13.00
N PHE A 201 -3.43 24.94 11.82
CA PHE A 201 -4.11 24.53 10.60
C PHE A 201 -3.10 23.89 9.64
N GLY A 202 -3.43 22.70 9.13
CA GLY A 202 -2.59 21.96 8.19
C GLY A 202 -3.26 21.81 6.83
N LEU A 203 -2.61 22.32 5.77
CA LEU A 203 -2.97 22.01 4.39
C LEU A 203 -2.30 20.68 3.99
N CYS A 204 -2.88 19.56 4.42
CA CYS A 204 -2.50 18.26 3.91
C CYS A 204 -3.68 17.29 4.00
N PRO A 205 -4.06 16.58 2.93
CA PRO A 205 -5.13 15.58 2.97
C PRO A 205 -4.77 14.32 3.77
N LEU A 206 -3.62 14.31 4.48
CA LEU A 206 -3.17 13.20 5.30
C LEU A 206 -3.12 13.63 6.79
N PRO A 207 -3.84 12.94 7.69
CA PRO A 207 -4.00 13.29 9.11
C PRO A 207 -2.70 13.21 9.94
N PHE A 208 -1.64 12.61 9.38
CA PHE A 208 -0.42 12.24 10.08
C PHE A 208 0.42 13.43 10.58
N SER A 209 0.35 14.60 9.94
CA SER A 209 1.22 15.73 10.30
C SER A 209 0.70 16.57 11.48
N MET A 210 -0.62 16.67 11.64
CA MET A 210 -1.28 17.42 12.72
C MET A 210 -1.39 16.56 13.98
N ALA A 211 -1.86 15.32 13.85
CA ALA A 211 -2.01 14.39 14.98
C ALA A 211 -0.67 14.11 15.68
N ALA A 212 0.41 13.94 14.90
CA ALA A 212 1.74 13.75 15.47
C ALA A 212 2.25 15.00 16.20
N PHE A 213 1.93 16.22 15.71
CA PHE A 213 2.34 17.47 16.34
C PHE A 213 1.62 17.69 17.68
N ILE A 214 0.32 17.37 17.74
CA ILE A 214 -0.47 17.37 18.98
C ILE A 214 0.10 16.35 19.98
N TYR A 215 0.47 15.15 19.54
CA TYR A 215 1.07 14.14 20.40
C TYR A 215 2.39 14.60 21.03
N VAL A 216 3.27 15.23 20.24
CA VAL A 216 4.53 15.79 20.73
C VAL A 216 4.27 16.94 21.71
N LEU A 217 3.39 17.89 21.39
CA LEU A 217 2.99 18.97 22.31
C LEU A 217 2.41 18.43 23.62
N GLY A 218 1.56 17.40 23.54
CA GLY A 218 0.97 16.73 24.69
C GLY A 218 2.02 16.20 25.67
N LYS A 219 3.15 15.67 25.18
CA LYS A 219 4.29 15.26 26.02
C LYS A 219 4.98 16.42 26.74
N TYR A 220 5.04 17.60 26.14
CA TYR A 220 5.65 18.79 26.78
C TYR A 220 4.70 19.47 27.77
N CYS A 221 3.38 19.36 27.57
CA CYS A 221 2.36 20.06 28.37
C CYS A 221 1.82 19.27 29.57
N VAL A 222 2.30 18.05 29.83
CA VAL A 222 1.91 17.26 31.03
C VAL A 222 2.42 17.97 32.29
N GLY A 223 1.62 18.87 32.86
CA GLY A 223 1.94 19.57 34.11
C GLY A 223 1.35 20.98 34.28
N THR A 224 0.76 21.58 33.26
CA THR A 224 0.26 22.98 33.31
C THR A 224 -1.21 23.08 32.91
N ARG A 225 -1.99 23.92 33.61
CA ARG A 225 -3.45 24.08 33.44
C ARG A 225 -3.81 25.03 32.28
N GLY A 226 -3.62 24.59 31.04
CA GLY A 226 -4.14 25.28 29.84
C GLY A 226 -5.10 24.39 29.06
N VAL A 227 -6.18 24.98 28.53
CA VAL A 227 -7.15 24.28 27.66
C VAL A 227 -6.75 24.56 26.21
N MET A 228 -6.46 23.51 25.45
CA MET A 228 -6.09 23.61 24.03
C MET A 228 -7.19 22.94 23.20
N TYR A 229 -7.78 23.68 22.27
CA TYR A 229 -8.82 23.17 21.37
C TYR A 229 -8.18 22.77 20.03
N ALA A 230 -8.41 21.54 19.60
CA ALA A 230 -8.07 21.05 18.27
C ALA A 230 -9.38 20.70 17.55
N THR A 231 -9.62 21.34 16.42
CA THR A 231 -10.70 20.98 15.49
C THR A 231 -10.07 20.39 14.24
N ILE A 232 -10.51 19.20 13.88
CA ILE A 232 -10.14 18.48 12.66
C ILE A 232 -10.98 19.01 11.50
#